data_AF-A0A1Z4LTW0-F1
#
_entry.id   AF-A0A1Z4LTW0-F1
#
_cell.length_a   1.000
_cell.length_b   1.000
_cell.length_c   1.000
_cell.angle_alpha   90.00
_cell.angle_beta   90.00
_cell.angle_gamma   90.00
#
_symmetry.space_group_name_H-M   'P 1'
#
loop_
_entity.id
_entity.type
_entity.pdbx_description
1 polymer ?
#
loop_
_entity_poly.entity_id
_entity_poly.type
_entity_poly.pdbx_seq_one_letter_code
_entity_poly.pdbx_strand_id
1 'polypeptide(L)'
;MRSQKRKRGVRATEEGIVKVIAAMAKGDEGKRLTYEKLAEKAWVHVSTIKRFLKRNCIDKTCAVSILNALDLKYQDIIENQEDNNTAA
;
A
#
# COMPACT_ATOMS: atom_id res chain seq x y z
N MET A 1 -6.23 -21.52 23.59
CA MET A 1 -6.12 -21.01 22.20
C MET A 1 -4.94 -20.04 22.10
N ARG A 2 -3.84 -20.44 21.44
CA ARG A 2 -2.82 -19.46 21.01
C ARG A 2 -3.41 -18.72 19.82
N SER A 3 -3.92 -17.53 20.04
CA SER A 3 -4.32 -16.62 18.96
C SER A 3 -3.07 -16.33 18.15
N GLN A 4 -2.86 -17.06 17.05
CA GLN A 4 -1.89 -16.69 16.03
C GLN A 4 -2.29 -15.30 15.56
N LYS A 5 -1.64 -14.27 16.11
CA LYS A 5 -1.75 -12.90 15.62
C LYS A 5 -1.23 -12.96 14.18
N ARG A 6 -2.13 -13.16 13.21
CA ARG A 6 -1.78 -13.07 11.79
C ARG A 6 -0.98 -11.79 11.63
N LYS A 7 0.13 -11.83 10.91
CA LYS A 7 0.82 -10.61 10.49
C LYS A 7 -0.19 -9.85 9.62
N ARG A 8 -0.95 -8.94 10.22
CA ARG A 8 -2.04 -8.20 9.55
C ARG A 8 -1.51 -7.15 8.57
N GLY A 9 -0.21 -6.89 8.65
CA GLY A 9 0.48 -5.93 7.82
C GLY A 9 0.75 -6.50 6.43
N VAL A 10 0.44 -5.71 5.42
CA VAL A 10 0.74 -5.99 4.02
C VAL A 10 1.93 -5.14 3.60
N ARG A 11 2.70 -5.67 2.64
CA ARG A 11 3.91 -5.03 2.13
C ARG A 11 3.80 -4.90 0.62
N ALA A 12 4.24 -3.76 0.09
CA ALA A 12 4.35 -3.60 -1.35
C ALA A 12 5.58 -4.36 -1.91
N THR A 13 5.45 -4.89 -3.12
CA THR A 13 6.57 -5.35 -3.95
C THR A 13 7.45 -4.16 -4.34
N GLU A 14 8.72 -4.41 -4.69
CA GLU A 14 9.59 -3.36 -5.24
C GLU A 14 9.00 -2.73 -6.51
N GLU A 15 8.52 -3.57 -7.43
CA GLU A 15 7.85 -3.13 -8.66
C GLU A 15 6.58 -2.31 -8.35
N GLY A 16 5.84 -2.73 -7.32
CA GLY A 16 4.65 -2.03 -6.85
C GLY A 16 4.96 -0.62 -6.33
N ILE A 17 6.05 -0.46 -5.58
CA ILE A 17 6.52 0.86 -5.13
C ILE A 17 6.86 1.76 -6.32
N VAL A 18 7.53 1.22 -7.34
CA VAL A 18 7.86 1.98 -8.55
C VAL A 18 6.60 2.43 -9.28
N LYS A 19 5.59 1.55 -9.42
CA LYS A 19 4.28 1.92 -9.98
C LYS A 19 3.59 3.02 -9.18
N VAL A 20 3.63 2.95 -7.84
CA VAL A 20 3.06 3.99 -6.95
C VAL A 20 3.77 5.32 -7.15
N ILE A 21 5.11 5.34 -7.19
CA ILE A 21 5.88 6.57 -7.41
C ILE A 21 5.59 7.15 -8.80
N ALA A 22 5.47 6.30 -9.82
CA ALA A 22 5.11 6.73 -11.18
C ALA A 22 3.69 7.31 -11.23
N ALA A 23 2.71 6.69 -10.56
CA ALA A 23 1.35 7.20 -10.46
C ALA A 23 1.29 8.55 -9.73
N MET A 24 2.05 8.69 -8.63
CA MET A 24 2.20 9.97 -7.93
C MET A 24 2.88 11.04 -8.79
N ALA A 25 3.86 10.66 -9.63
CA ALA A 25 4.53 11.57 -10.55
C ALA A 25 3.60 12.04 -11.68
N LYS A 26 2.74 11.14 -12.19
CA LYS A 26 1.73 11.45 -13.22
C LYS A 26 0.66 12.38 -12.68
N GLY A 27 0.18 12.12 -11.46
CA GLY A 27 -0.78 12.94 -10.73
C GLY A 27 -2.11 13.16 -11.46
N ASP A 28 -3.02 13.89 -10.82
CA ASP A 28 -4.20 14.43 -11.49
C ASP A 28 -3.78 15.74 -12.18
N GLU A 29 -4.08 15.87 -13.48
CA GLU A 29 -3.84 17.09 -14.27
C GLU A 29 -2.36 17.47 -14.48
N GLY A 30 -1.44 16.50 -14.45
CA GLY A 30 -0.02 16.74 -14.71
C GLY A 30 0.73 17.43 -13.57
N LYS A 31 0.11 17.57 -12.40
CA LYS A 31 0.76 18.04 -11.17
C LYS A 31 1.09 16.87 -10.27
N ARG A 32 2.36 16.79 -9.86
CA ARG A 32 2.86 15.76 -8.95
C ARG A 32 2.03 15.70 -7.67
N LEU A 33 1.51 14.52 -7.35
CA LEU A 33 0.75 14.28 -6.12
C LEU A 33 1.72 14.32 -4.93
N THR A 34 1.48 15.19 -3.95
CA THR A 34 2.27 15.24 -2.72
C THR A 34 1.80 14.17 -1.74
N TYR A 35 2.64 13.82 -0.76
CA TYR A 35 2.26 12.85 0.28
C TYR A 35 1.05 13.29 1.09
N GLU A 36 0.89 14.60 1.30
CA GLU A 36 -0.26 15.18 2.03
C GLU A 36 -1.54 15.04 1.22
N LYS A 37 -1.52 15.40 -0.06
CA LYS A 37 -2.70 15.22 -0.93
C LYS A 37 -3.11 13.77 -1.08
N LEU A 38 -2.13 12.86 -1.17
CA LEU A 38 -2.40 11.44 -1.20
C LEU A 38 -2.99 10.95 0.13
N ALA A 39 -2.50 11.47 1.26
CA ALA A 39 -3.02 11.16 2.59
C ALA A 39 -4.48 11.58 2.73
N GLU A 40 -4.82 12.78 2.28
CA GLU A 40 -6.18 13.31 2.25
C GLU A 40 -7.08 12.48 1.33
N LYS A 41 -6.66 12.20 0.09
CA LYS A 41 -7.44 11.37 -0.85
C LYS A 41 -7.70 9.97 -0.31
N ALA A 42 -6.69 9.35 0.29
CA ALA A 42 -6.78 8.00 0.82
C ALA A 42 -7.36 7.94 2.23
N TRP A 43 -7.72 9.08 2.86
CA TRP A 43 -8.19 9.13 4.25
C TRP A 43 -7.26 8.41 5.24
N VAL A 44 -5.95 8.53 5.04
CA VAL A 44 -4.92 7.93 5.90
C VAL A 44 -3.94 8.98 6.39
N HIS A 45 -3.21 8.67 7.46
CA HIS A 45 -2.17 9.56 7.94
C HIS A 45 -0.95 9.59 7.00
N VAL A 46 -0.30 10.74 6.86
CA VAL A 46 0.92 10.92 6.04
C VAL A 46 2.03 9.94 6.46
N SER A 47 2.12 9.63 7.75
CA SER A 47 3.07 8.63 8.26
C SER A 47 2.84 7.23 7.68
N THR A 48 1.58 6.87 7.40
CA THR A 48 1.21 5.58 6.80
C THR A 48 1.67 5.51 5.35
N ILE A 49 1.53 6.60 4.59
CA ILE A 49 2.07 6.70 3.23
C ILE A 49 3.58 6.61 3.23
N LYS A 50 4.26 7.36 4.11
CA LYS A 50 5.72 7.27 4.24
C LYS A 50 6.18 5.86 4.60
N ARG A 51 5.45 5.13 5.46
CA ARG A 51 5.72 3.73 5.75
C ARG A 51 5.53 2.85 4.52
N PHE A 52 4.43 3.04 3.80
CA PHE A 52 4.12 2.30 2.59
C PHE A 52 5.22 2.45 1.53
N LEU A 53 5.62 3.69 1.24
CA LEU A 53 6.68 4.00 0.26
C LEU A 53 8.07 3.50 0.69
N LYS A 54 8.32 3.41 1.99
CA LYS A 54 9.52 2.76 2.54
C LYS A 54 9.43 1.24 2.53
N ARG A 55 8.40 0.66 1.90
CA ARG A 55 8.14 -0.77 1.84
C ARG A 55 8.03 -1.40 3.23
N ASN A 56 7.53 -0.65 4.21
CA ASN A 56 7.21 -1.18 5.54
C ASN A 56 5.80 -1.79 5.55
N CYS A 57 5.58 -2.72 6.47
CA CYS A 57 4.26 -3.29 6.68
C CYS A 57 3.26 -2.23 7.16
N ILE A 58 2.11 -2.16 6.52
CA ILE A 58 0.97 -1.31 6.91
C ILE A 58 -0.32 -2.13 6.92
N ASP A 59 -1.38 -1.64 7.57
CA ASP A 59 -2.67 -2.33 7.55
C ASP A 59 -3.23 -2.48 6.13
N LYS A 60 -3.87 -3.62 5.87
CA LYS A 60 -4.47 -3.92 4.56
C LYS A 60 -5.48 -2.86 4.11
N THR A 61 -6.30 -2.35 5.03
CA THR A 61 -7.28 -1.29 4.76
C THR A 61 -6.62 0.02 4.33
N CYS A 62 -5.54 0.40 5.02
CA CYS A 62 -4.73 1.55 4.64
C CYS A 62 -4.10 1.37 3.25
N ALA A 63 -3.55 0.19 2.97
CA ALA A 63 -2.97 -0.11 1.66
C ALA A 63 -4.01 -0.01 0.55
N VAL A 64 -5.18 -0.63 0.70
CA VAL A 64 -6.29 -0.54 -0.26
C VAL A 64 -6.70 0.91 -0.50
N SER A 65 -6.80 1.72 0.56
CA SER A 65 -7.20 3.12 0.44
C SER A 65 -6.17 3.96 -0.34
N ILE A 66 -4.88 3.73 -0.10
CA ILE A 66 -3.78 4.39 -0.85
C ILE A 66 -3.83 4.00 -2.33
N LEU A 67 -4.05 2.72 -2.62
CA LEU A 67 -4.08 2.23 -4.01
C LEU A 67 -5.31 2.69 -4.75
N ASN A 68 -6.49 2.69 -4.13
CA ASN A 68 -7.71 3.26 -4.69
C ASN A 68 -7.55 4.75 -5.00
N ALA A 69 -6.87 5.50 -4.13
CA ALA A 69 -6.59 6.92 -4.37
C ALA A 69 -5.67 7.18 -5.57
N LEU A 70 -4.92 6.17 -6.02
CA LEU A 70 -4.02 6.21 -7.17
C LEU A 70 -4.55 5.42 -8.37
N ASP A 71 -5.76 4.88 -8.28
CA ASP A 71 -6.35 3.98 -9.28
C ASP A 71 -5.46 2.76 -9.62
N LEU A 72 -4.80 2.21 -8.60
CA LEU A 72 -3.90 1.07 -8.72
C LEU A 72 -4.55 -0.21 -8.18
N LYS A 73 -4.29 -1.34 -8.85
CA LYS A 73 -4.79 -2.64 -8.41
C LYS A 73 -3.96 -3.19 -7.25
N TYR A 74 -4.64 -3.67 -6.21
CA TYR A 74 -4.01 -4.25 -5.03
C TYR A 74 -3.04 -5.41 -5.35
N GLN A 75 -3.47 -6.34 -6.22
CA GLN A 75 -2.71 -7.55 -6.57
C GLN A 75 -1.40 -7.25 -7.34
N ASP A 76 -1.34 -6.13 -8.05
CA ASP A 76 -0.17 -5.70 -8.81
C ASP A 76 0.92 -5.05 -7.93
N ILE A 77 0.56 -4.67 -6.71
CA ILE A 77 1.38 -3.80 -5.86
C ILE A 77 1.76 -4.50 -4.55
N ILE A 78 0.87 -5.29 -3.97
CA ILE A 78 1.08 -5.94 -2.69
C ILE A 78 1.60 -7.35 -2.90
N GLU A 79 2.68 -7.71 -2.18
CA GLU A 79 3.11 -9.10 -2.08
C GLU A 79 1.96 -9.90 -1.48
N ASN A 80 1.38 -10.82 -2.26
CA ASN A 80 0.53 -11.86 -1.71
C ASN A 80 1.41 -12.70 -0.78
N GLN A 81 1.45 -12.34 0.51
CA GLN A 81 1.65 -13.36 1.54
C GLN A 81 0.37 -14.21 1.51
N GLU A 82 0.26 -15.08 0.51
CA GLU A 82 -0.42 -16.33 0.74
C GLU A 82 0.35 -16.98 1.89
N ASP A 83 -0.33 -17.03 3.03
CA ASP A 83 0.05 -17.86 4.15
C ASP A 83 0.34 -19.25 3.57
N ASN A 84 1.63 -19.62 3.51
CA ASN A 84 2.03 -21.02 3.51
C ASN A 84 1.51 -21.63 4.81
N ASN A 85 0.22 -21.99 4.82
CA ASN A 85 -0.34 -23.00 5.68
C ASN A 85 -0.54 -24.23 4.80
N THR A 86 0.57 -24.80 4.32
CA THR A 86 0.60 -26.19 3.87
C THR A 86 0.40 -27.04 5.11
N ALA A 87 -0.86 -27.21 5.49
CA ALA A 87 -1.31 -28.28 6.36
C ALA A 87 -1.63 -29.48 5.46
N ALA A 88 -0.71 -30.45 5.42
CA ALA A 88 -0.99 -31.88 5.24
C ALA A 88 0.29 -32.65 5.54
#